data_AF-A0AAU7BF96-F1
#
_entry.id   AF-A0AAU7BF96-F1
#
_cell.length_a   1.000
_cell.length_b   1.000
_cell.length_c   1.000
_cell.angle_alpha   90.00
_cell.angle_beta   90.00
_cell.angle_gamma   90.00
#
_symmetry.space_group_name_H-M   'P 1'
#
loop_
_entity.id
_entity.type
_entity.pdbx_description
1 polymer ?
#
loop_
_entity_poly.entity_id
_entity_poly.type
_entity_poly.pdbx_seq_one_letter_code
_entity_poly.pdbx_strand_id
1 'polypeptide(L)'
;MKLDKPAAIARRNEALARPVLTSSNTLFATLDSKRNLWWFEVPVALLGKGQADWVNLLLHTPESDELQHLKVPTNFLKAHLEQMEVRKPGKRRSTISLALSADRDSLLRDTRPGGEQLDFRNFVQA
;
A
#
# COMPACT_ATOMS: atom_id res chain seq x y z
N MET A 1 6.54 -2.57 21.34
CA MET A 1 5.16 -2.06 21.17
C MET A 1 4.76 -2.32 19.72
N LYS A 2 3.54 -2.80 19.44
CA LYS A 2 3.09 -2.97 18.05
C LYS A 2 2.76 -1.59 17.47
N LEU A 3 3.42 -1.16 16.40
CA LEU A 3 3.12 0.09 15.73
C LEU A 3 1.73 0.00 15.10
N ASP A 4 0.84 0.93 15.44
CA ASP A 4 -0.48 1.03 14.84
C ASP A 4 -0.50 2.10 13.73
N LYS A 5 -1.61 2.17 12.99
CA LYS A 5 -1.74 3.09 11.85
C LYS A 5 -1.58 4.57 12.25
N PRO A 6 -2.25 5.08 13.32
CA PRO A 6 -2.04 6.46 13.77
C PRO A 6 -0.58 6.76 14.12
N ALA A 7 0.08 5.89 14.87
CA ALA A 7 1.49 6.08 15.25
C ALA A 7 2.42 5.98 14.04
N ALA A 8 2.15 5.10 13.08
CA ALA A 8 2.91 5.01 11.83
C ALA A 8 2.78 6.28 10.98
N ILE A 9 1.56 6.83 10.86
CA ILE A 9 1.32 8.11 10.17
C ILE A 9 2.09 9.25 10.86
N ALA A 10 2.01 9.34 12.19
CA ALA A 10 2.72 10.36 12.96
C ALA A 10 4.23 10.25 12.74
N ARG A 11 4.80 9.07 12.96
CA ARG A 11 6.23 8.77 12.76
C ARG A 11 6.70 9.15 11.36
N ARG A 12 5.96 8.77 10.31
CA ARG A 12 6.36 9.10 8.94
C ARG A 12 6.18 10.59 8.63
N ASN A 13 5.12 11.24 9.11
CA ASN A 13 4.94 12.68 8.94
C ASN A 13 6.06 13.51 9.60
N GLU A 14 6.56 13.09 10.76
CA GLU A 14 7.70 13.74 11.43
C GLU A 14 8.98 13.68 10.58
N ALA A 15 9.18 12.59 9.84
CA ALA A 15 10.30 12.41 8.93
C ALA A 15 10.14 13.15 7.58
N LEU A 16 8.92 13.61 7.25
CA LEU A 16 8.65 14.32 6.00
C LEU A 16 8.84 15.83 6.20
N ALA A 17 9.45 16.50 5.22
CA ALA A 17 9.59 17.96 5.22
C ALA A 17 8.24 18.69 5.29
N ARG A 18 7.16 18.06 4.82
CA ARG A 18 5.78 18.53 4.97
C ARG A 18 4.88 17.35 5.33
N PRO A 19 4.15 17.41 6.45
CA PRO A 19 3.21 16.35 6.82
C PRO A 19 2.02 16.36 5.86
N VAL A 20 1.79 15.23 5.20
CA VAL A 20 0.72 15.05 4.20
C VAL A 20 -0.07 13.75 4.39
N LEU A 21 0.40 12.87 5.27
CA LEU A 21 -0.25 11.59 5.54
C LEU A 21 -1.39 11.79 6.55
N THR A 22 -2.55 11.23 6.22
CA THR A 22 -3.77 11.29 7.01
C THR A 22 -4.43 9.90 7.03
N SER A 23 -5.40 9.70 7.93
CA SER A 23 -6.12 8.43 8.02
C SER A 23 -6.90 8.06 6.74
N SER A 24 -7.29 9.06 5.93
CA SER A 24 -8.10 8.90 4.72
C SER A 24 -7.28 8.63 3.45
N ASN A 25 -6.04 9.11 3.37
CA ASN A 25 -5.16 8.93 2.19
C ASN A 25 -4.04 7.90 2.41
N THR A 26 -3.97 7.30 3.59
CA THR A 26 -2.90 6.36 3.98
C THR A 26 -3.50 5.02 4.36
N LEU A 27 -2.91 3.94 3.88
CA LEU A 27 -3.16 2.57 4.32
C LEU A 27 -1.93 2.07 5.07
N PHE A 28 -2.14 1.11 5.97
CA PHE A 28 -1.08 0.58 6.83
C PHE A 28 -1.16 -0.94 6.86
N ALA A 29 0.00 -1.58 6.70
CA ALA A 29 0.15 -3.02 6.85
C ALA A 29 1.38 -3.32 7.70
N THR A 30 1.27 -4.35 8.52
CA THR A 30 2.39 -4.96 9.23
C THR A 30 2.82 -6.21 8.45
N LEU A 31 4.13 -6.46 8.39
CA LEU A 31 4.68 -7.65 7.74
C LEU A 31 4.06 -8.92 8.35
N ASP A 32 3.52 -9.79 7.50
CA ASP A 32 3.19 -11.16 7.86
C ASP A 32 4.44 -12.02 7.65
N SER A 33 5.20 -12.26 8.72
CA SER A 33 6.45 -13.02 8.66
C SER A 33 6.28 -14.49 8.25
N LYS A 34 5.07 -15.07 8.34
CA LYS A 34 4.82 -16.44 7.87
C LYS A 34 4.68 -16.50 6.35
N ARG A 35 4.14 -15.44 5.75
CA ARG A 35 3.92 -15.35 4.29
C ARG A 35 4.94 -14.46 3.60
N ASN A 36 5.80 -13.81 4.38
CA ASN A 36 6.80 -12.85 3.96
C ASN A 36 6.24 -11.75 3.02
N LEU A 37 5.12 -11.12 3.43
CA LEU A 37 4.47 -10.08 2.63
C LEU A 37 3.69 -9.06 3.47
N TRP A 38 3.44 -7.90 2.88
CA TRP A 38 2.47 -6.92 3.37
C TRP A 38 1.17 -6.99 2.58
N TRP A 39 0.06 -7.11 3.29
CA TRP A 39 -1.26 -7.21 2.69
C TRP A 39 -2.02 -5.88 2.77
N PHE A 40 -2.57 -5.44 1.65
CA PHE A 40 -3.43 -4.26 1.58
C PHE A 40 -4.78 -4.55 0.93
N GLU A 41 -5.81 -3.88 1.43
CA GLU A 41 -7.09 -3.72 0.74
C GLU A 41 -7.25 -2.24 0.37
N VAL A 42 -7.02 -1.91 -0.89
CA VAL A 42 -7.13 -0.53 -1.39
C VAL A 42 -8.57 -0.30 -1.87
N PRO A 43 -9.36 0.58 -1.23
CA PRO A 43 -10.71 0.86 -1.70
C PRO A 43 -10.69 1.44 -3.12
N VAL A 44 -11.43 0.84 -4.05
CA VAL A 44 -11.56 1.34 -5.43
C VAL A 44 -12.13 2.77 -5.44
N ALA A 45 -12.90 3.14 -4.40
CA ALA A 45 -13.42 4.49 -4.21
C ALA A 45 -12.31 5.57 -4.15
N LEU A 46 -11.09 5.23 -3.70
CA LEU A 46 -9.94 6.16 -3.70
C LEU A 46 -9.46 6.51 -5.12
N LEU A 47 -9.86 5.72 -6.12
CA LEU A 47 -9.56 5.98 -7.53
C LEU A 47 -10.63 6.89 -8.18
N GLY A 48 -11.68 7.28 -7.47
CA GLY A 48 -12.74 8.12 -8.01
C GLY A 48 -12.30 9.54 -8.40
N LYS A 49 -13.13 10.24 -9.19
CA LYS A 49 -12.93 11.67 -9.51
C LYS A 49 -13.01 12.52 -8.23
N GLY A 50 -12.13 13.50 -8.09
CA GLY A 50 -12.08 14.40 -6.93
C GLY A 50 -11.40 13.80 -5.68
N GLN A 51 -10.80 12.61 -5.81
CA GLN A 51 -9.91 12.05 -4.79
C GLN A 51 -8.46 12.53 -5.00
N ALA A 52 -7.60 12.25 -4.03
CA ALA A 52 -6.17 12.53 -4.16
C ALA A 52 -5.54 11.74 -5.32
N ASP A 53 -4.51 12.31 -5.93
CA ASP A 53 -3.79 11.67 -7.05
C ASP A 53 -2.93 10.47 -6.60
N TRP A 54 -2.87 10.21 -5.29
CA TRP A 54 -2.00 9.20 -4.67
C TRP A 54 -2.72 8.44 -3.56
N VAL A 55 -2.38 7.16 -3.42
CA VAL A 55 -2.63 6.36 -2.22
C VAL A 55 -1.28 6.13 -1.54
N ASN A 56 -1.19 6.42 -0.25
CA ASN A 56 0.02 6.17 0.53
C ASN A 56 -0.09 4.81 1.20
N LEU A 57 0.92 3.96 1.06
CA LEU A 57 1.02 2.67 1.72
C LEU A 57 2.17 2.74 2.72
N LEU A 58 1.88 2.48 3.99
CA LEU A 58 2.87 2.34 5.04
C LEU A 58 3.07 0.86 5.37
N LEU A 59 4.30 0.39 5.24
CA LEU A 59 4.70 -1.00 5.42
C LEU A 59 5.62 -1.06 6.65
N HIS A 60 5.17 -1.71 7.71
CA HIS A 60 5.95 -1.87 8.93
C HIS A 60 6.53 -3.27 9.02
N THR A 61 7.83 -3.36 9.33
CA THR A 61 8.53 -4.61 9.67
C THR A 61 8.79 -4.63 11.18
N PRO A 62 8.02 -5.38 11.97
CA PRO A 62 8.16 -5.37 13.44
C PRO A 62 9.54 -5.77 13.94
N GLU A 63 10.21 -6.69 13.26
CA GLU A 63 11.48 -7.28 13.67
C GLU A 63 12.63 -6.25 13.62
N SER A 64 12.63 -5.37 12.62
CA SER A 64 13.62 -4.30 12.45
C SER A 64 13.13 -2.91 12.88
N ASP A 65 11.86 -2.80 13.27
CA ASP A 65 11.12 -1.54 13.44
C ASP A 65 11.19 -0.59 12.22
N GLU A 66 11.44 -1.14 11.02
CA GLU A 66 11.47 -0.37 9.78
C GLU A 66 10.05 0.03 9.36
N LEU A 67 9.89 1.28 8.95
CA LEU A 67 8.64 1.81 8.39
C LEU A 67 8.90 2.36 6.99
N GLN A 68 8.53 1.60 5.97
CA GLN A 68 8.64 2.01 4.57
C GLN A 68 7.37 2.74 4.13
N HIS A 69 7.54 3.66 3.18
CA HIS A 69 6.46 4.46 2.62
C HIS A 69 6.45 4.37 1.09
N LEU A 70 5.34 3.90 0.53
CA LEU A 70 5.07 3.96 -0.90
C LEU A 70 4.03 5.04 -1.19
N LYS A 71 4.31 5.92 -2.15
CA LYS A 71 3.36 6.90 -2.66
C LYS A 71 2.93 6.48 -4.06
N VAL A 72 1.85 5.71 -4.14
CA VAL A 72 1.40 5.07 -5.37
C VAL A 72 0.42 5.99 -6.11
N PRO A 73 0.68 6.36 -7.37
CA PRO A 73 -0.26 7.14 -8.17
C PRO A 73 -1.58 6.39 -8.38
N THR A 74 -2.72 7.04 -8.18
CA THR A 74 -4.04 6.41 -8.43
C THR A 74 -4.21 6.03 -9.90
N ASN A 75 -3.60 6.78 -10.82
CA ASN A 75 -3.63 6.45 -12.25
C ASN A 75 -2.84 5.17 -12.57
N PHE A 76 -1.79 4.85 -11.83
CA PHE A 76 -1.09 3.57 -11.97
C PHE A 76 -2.02 2.41 -11.58
N LEU A 77 -2.72 2.53 -10.45
CA LEU A 77 -3.68 1.53 -9.99
C LEU A 77 -4.88 1.38 -10.97
N LYS A 78 -5.35 2.48 -11.55
CA LYS A 78 -6.42 2.46 -12.57
C LYS A 78 -5.98 1.75 -13.84
N ALA A 79 -4.79 2.08 -14.36
CA ALA A 79 -4.29 1.55 -15.62
C ALA A 79 -4.10 0.03 -15.59
N HIS A 80 -3.84 -0.54 -14.41
CA HIS A 80 -3.61 -1.97 -14.23
C HIS A 80 -4.75 -2.66 -13.46
N LEU A 81 -5.91 -2.01 -13.30
CA LEU A 81 -7.01 -2.51 -12.47
C LEU A 81 -7.53 -3.87 -12.93
N GLU A 82 -7.57 -4.10 -14.24
CA GLU A 82 -8.01 -5.38 -14.85
C GLU A 82 -7.05 -6.53 -14.59
N GLN A 83 -5.78 -6.22 -14.30
CA GLN A 83 -4.74 -7.20 -13.98
C GLN A 83 -4.67 -7.48 -12.47
N MET A 84 -5.19 -6.58 -11.63
CA MET A 84 -5.16 -6.75 -10.18
C MET A 84 -6.34 -7.56 -9.68
N GLU A 85 -6.16 -8.21 -8.53
CA GLU A 85 -7.29 -8.88 -7.89
C GLU A 85 -8.23 -7.88 -7.23
N VAL A 86 -9.43 -7.74 -7.79
CA VAL A 86 -10.49 -6.89 -7.24
C VAL A 86 -11.51 -7.74 -6.47
N ARG A 87 -11.61 -7.49 -5.16
CA ARG A 87 -12.65 -8.10 -4.32
C ARG A 87 -13.95 -7.32 -4.44
N LYS A 88 -15.07 -8.05 -4.49
CA LYS A 88 -16.45 -7.51 -4.58
C LYS A 88 -16.60 -6.48 -5.72
N PRO A 89 -16.25 -6.85 -6.98
CA PRO A 89 -16.29 -5.92 -8.10
C PRO A 89 -17.69 -5.33 -8.30
N GLY A 90 -17.75 -4.04 -8.65
CA GLY A 90 -19.00 -3.31 -8.88
C GLY A 90 -19.83 -2.99 -7.62
N LYS A 91 -19.35 -3.34 -6.41
CA LYS A 91 -20.03 -3.03 -5.14
C LYS A 91 -19.42 -1.79 -4.48
N ARG A 92 -20.19 -1.10 -3.63
CA ARG A 92 -19.74 0.08 -2.86
C ARG A 92 -18.46 -0.14 -2.05
N ARG A 93 -18.21 -1.37 -1.59
CA ARG A 93 -17.03 -1.77 -0.81
C ARG A 93 -16.04 -2.60 -1.63
N SER A 94 -15.92 -2.29 -2.93
CA SER A 94 -14.92 -2.93 -3.79
C SER A 94 -13.52 -2.50 -3.41
N THR A 95 -12.60 -3.45 -3.34
CA THR A 95 -11.21 -3.23 -2.94
C THR A 95 -10.25 -3.97 -3.86
N ILE A 96 -9.15 -3.33 -4.21
CA ILE A 96 -7.99 -3.99 -4.82
C ILE A 96 -7.24 -4.71 -3.70
N SER A 97 -7.04 -6.01 -3.84
CA SER A 97 -6.23 -6.81 -2.94
C SER A 97 -4.79 -6.76 -3.43
N LEU A 98 -3.85 -6.31 -2.60
CA LEU A 98 -2.42 -6.33 -2.90
C LEU A 98 -1.70 -7.21 -1.87
N ALA A 99 -0.75 -8.02 -2.35
CA ALA A 99 0.12 -8.82 -1.53
C ALA A 99 1.59 -8.54 -1.92
N LEU A 100 2.17 -7.51 -1.30
CA LEU A 100 3.50 -7.03 -1.65
C LEU A 100 4.57 -7.89 -0.97
N SER A 101 5.40 -8.55 -1.78
CA SER A 101 6.44 -9.46 -1.25
C SER A 101 7.51 -8.72 -0.45
N ALA A 102 8.01 -9.37 0.60
CA ALA A 102 9.20 -8.99 1.34
C ALA A 102 10.42 -9.87 0.98
N ASP A 103 10.30 -10.77 0.00
CA ASP A 103 11.42 -11.55 -0.49
C ASP A 103 12.43 -10.66 -1.22
N ARG A 104 13.73 -10.89 -1.00
CA ARG A 104 14.79 -10.07 -1.59
C ARG A 104 14.69 -9.93 -3.11
N ASP A 105 14.38 -11.04 -3.80
CA ASP A 105 14.42 -11.11 -5.27
C ASP A 105 13.12 -10.59 -5.92
N SER A 106 12.05 -10.41 -5.14
CA SER A 106 10.75 -9.90 -5.60
C SER A 106 10.18 -8.79 -4.71
N LEU A 107 11.04 -8.11 -3.96
CA LEU A 107 10.68 -7.11 -2.96
C LEU A 107 9.70 -6.07 -3.54
N LEU A 108 8.57 -5.87 -2.86
CA LEU A 108 7.47 -4.97 -3.22
C LEU A 108 6.78 -5.30 -4.57
N ARG A 109 6.97 -6.48 -5.14
CA ARG A 109 6.12 -6.97 -6.23
C ARG A 109 4.82 -7.51 -5.66
N ASP A 110 3.72 -7.26 -6.36
CA ASP A 110 2.44 -7.88 -6.04
C ASP A 110 2.47 -9.37 -6.40
N THR A 111 2.08 -10.22 -5.46
CA THR A 111 2.12 -11.68 -5.59
C THR A 111 0.73 -12.30 -5.75
N ARG A 112 -0.33 -11.48 -5.86
CA ARG A 112 -1.68 -11.98 -6.12
C ARG A 112 -1.75 -12.70 -7.48
N PRO A 113 -2.44 -13.85 -7.57
CA PRO A 113 -2.62 -14.55 -8.83
C PRO A 113 -3.41 -13.70 -9.82
N GLY A 114 -2.96 -13.65 -11.08
CA GLY A 114 -3.56 -12.82 -12.13
C GLY A 114 -2.89 -11.45 -12.29
N GLY A 115 -2.20 -10.95 -11.26
CA GLY A 115 -1.36 -9.75 -11.34
C GLY A 115 -0.05 -10.05 -12.03
N GLU A 116 0.34 -9.24 -13.02
CA GLU A 116 1.58 -9.35 -13.82
C GLU A 116 2.87 -9.14 -12.98
N GLN A 117 2.87 -9.47 -11.69
CA GLN A 117 3.93 -9.18 -10.72
C GLN A 117 4.31 -7.69 -10.71
N LEU A 118 3.28 -6.84 -10.71
CA LEU A 118 3.44 -5.38 -10.76
C LEU A 118 4.43 -4.92 -9.69
N ASP A 119 5.39 -4.11 -10.11
CA ASP A 119 6.51 -3.68 -9.29
C ASP A 119 6.23 -2.32 -8.64
N PHE A 120 6.15 -2.30 -7.30
CA PHE A 120 5.88 -1.08 -6.55
C PHE A 120 7.14 -0.38 -6.02
N ARG A 121 8.35 -0.91 -6.29
CA ARG A 121 9.62 -0.32 -5.80
C ARG A 121 9.84 1.11 -6.28
N ASN A 122 9.34 1.43 -7.48
CA ASN A 122 9.44 2.78 -8.06
C ASN A 122 8.65 3.85 -7.28
N PHE A 123 7.80 3.45 -6.33
CA PHE A 123 6.98 4.35 -5.52
C PHE A 123 7.52 4.58 -4.11
N VAL A 124 8.65 3.94 -3.76
CA VAL A 124 9.31 4.13 -2.46
C VAL A 124 9.70 5.60 -2.29
N GLN A 125 9.35 6.16 -1.13
CA GLN A 125 9.69 7.52 -0.75
C GLN A 125 10.89 7.51 0.18
N ALA A 126 11.92 8.30 -0.15
CA ALA A 126 13.02 8.64 0.76
C ALA A 126 12.48 9.24 2.07
#